data_AF-A0A8T5DZY7-F1
#
_entry.id   AF-A0A8T5DZY7-F1
#
_cell.length_a   1.000
_cell.length_b   1.000
_cell.length_c   1.000
_cell.angle_alpha   90.00
_cell.angle_beta   90.00
_cell.angle_gamma   90.00
#
_symmetry.space_group_name_H-M   'P 1'
#
loop_
_entity.id
_entity.type
_entity.pdbx_description
1 polymer ?
#
loop_
_entity_poly.entity_id
_entity_poly.type
_entity_poly.pdbx_seq_one_letter_code
_entity_poly.pdbx_strand_id
1 'polypeptide(L)'
;MKIAIIGSGVEVFCCGHRLLDLDPELELHIFDEKAESGMYGEEPGIIKNWPITPIAWCGKMYSQMPTQKSSAVRYSWFVKSLSIMLAKRDTTFHLKSRVTKIGENNVHFSGAGVSGTGKMKFAKIIDLRNKKDEKKWFGAISNEIIEGEIHGTRSDNTVEIWSDKGELEGNFIQIMNWYGKNPKSAISERVQLGIETAELTII
;
A
#
# COMPACT_ATOMS: atom_id res chain seq x y z
N MET A 1 10.13 12.54 17.84
CA MET A 1 11.26 12.47 16.86
C MET A 1 10.70 12.59 15.43
N LYS A 2 11.39 13.26 14.50
CA LYS A 2 10.89 13.47 13.11
C LYS A 2 11.38 12.39 12.14
N ILE A 3 10.47 11.65 11.51
CA ILE A 3 10.78 10.54 10.59
C ILE A 3 10.16 10.78 9.21
N ALA A 4 10.93 10.51 8.15
CA ALA A 4 10.40 10.42 6.79
C ALA A 4 10.18 8.97 6.38
N ILE A 5 9.03 8.68 5.77
CA ILE A 5 8.75 7.40 5.08
C ILE A 5 8.49 7.72 3.60
N ILE A 6 9.17 7.00 2.71
CA ILE A 6 9.10 7.26 1.27
C ILE A 6 8.47 6.05 0.58
N GLY A 7 7.42 6.28 -0.21
CA GLY A 7 6.71 5.24 -0.96
C GLY A 7 5.19 5.46 -0.96
N SER A 8 4.46 4.53 -1.59
CA SER A 8 3.00 4.63 -1.77
C SER A 8 2.23 3.33 -1.50
N GLY A 9 2.94 2.29 -1.08
CA GLY A 9 2.39 0.95 -0.87
C GLY A 9 1.76 0.74 0.50
N VAL A 10 1.11 -0.40 0.68
CA VAL A 10 0.51 -0.81 1.97
C VAL A 10 1.52 -0.81 3.12
N GLU A 11 2.76 -1.24 2.85
CA GLU A 11 3.91 -1.26 3.76
C GLU A 11 4.21 0.11 4.37
N VAL A 12 4.03 1.19 3.61
CA VAL A 12 4.29 2.56 4.06
C VAL A 12 3.32 2.95 5.16
N PHE A 13 2.03 2.67 4.94
CA PHE A 13 0.99 3.05 5.88
C PHE A 13 0.99 2.12 7.11
N CYS A 14 1.26 0.83 6.93
CA CYS A 14 1.48 -0.10 8.05
C CYS A 14 2.70 0.32 8.89
N CYS A 15 3.80 0.73 8.25
CA CYS A 15 4.97 1.26 8.95
C CYS A 15 4.63 2.51 9.77
N GLY A 16 3.96 3.49 9.18
CA GLY A 16 3.57 4.71 9.89
C GLY A 16 2.62 4.44 11.06
N HIS A 17 1.62 3.56 10.88
CA HIS A 17 0.75 3.16 11.97
C HIS A 17 1.52 2.47 13.10
N ARG A 18 2.41 1.52 12.77
CA ARG A 18 3.18 0.80 13.78
C ARG A 18 4.14 1.72 14.51
N LEU A 19 4.79 2.66 13.83
CA LEU A 19 5.65 3.67 14.46
C LEU A 19 4.87 4.46 15.52
N LEU A 20 3.67 4.94 15.19
CA LEU A 20 2.85 5.71 16.12
C LEU A 20 2.21 4.85 17.23
N ASP A 21 2.12 3.53 17.04
CA ASP A 21 1.74 2.60 18.11
C ASP A 21 2.89 2.39 19.11
N LEU A 22 4.14 2.48 18.65
CA LEU A 22 5.35 2.35 19.47
C LEU A 22 5.70 3.66 20.19
N ASP A 23 5.57 4.79 19.50
CA ASP A 23 5.80 6.12 20.05
C ASP A 23 4.80 7.12 19.42
N PRO A 24 3.73 7.49 20.15
CA PRO A 24 2.72 8.45 19.67
C PRO A 24 3.25 9.87 19.43
N GLU A 25 4.41 10.24 19.97
CA GLU A 25 4.99 11.59 19.88
C GLU A 25 5.92 11.74 18.64
N LEU A 26 5.90 10.77 17.72
CA LEU A 26 6.64 10.86 16.47
C LEU A 26 5.98 11.84 15.50
N GLU A 27 6.81 12.71 14.91
CA GLU A 27 6.41 13.57 13.81
C GLU A 27 6.69 12.82 12.50
N LEU A 28 5.64 12.24 11.91
CA LEU A 28 5.75 11.45 10.69
C LEU A 28 5.47 12.29 9.44
N HIS A 29 6.34 12.12 8.44
CA HIS A 29 6.13 12.64 7.09
C HIS A 29 6.17 11.51 6.06
N ILE A 30 5.12 11.40 5.24
CA ILE A 30 5.08 10.46 4.12
C ILE A 30 5.28 11.21 2.82
N PHE A 31 6.20 10.73 1.98
CA PHE A 31 6.39 11.23 0.63
C PHE A 31 5.82 10.24 -0.38
N ASP A 32 4.79 10.68 -1.10
CA ASP A 32 4.08 9.90 -2.12
C ASP A 32 4.07 10.68 -3.44
N GLU A 33 4.50 10.01 -4.52
CA GLU A 33 4.50 10.57 -5.86
C GLU A 33 3.09 10.69 -6.45
N LYS A 34 2.15 9.89 -5.94
CA LYS A 34 0.76 9.88 -6.40
C LYS A 34 0.01 11.12 -5.91
N ALA A 35 -1.04 11.48 -6.65
CA ALA A 35 -1.92 12.57 -6.25
C ALA A 35 -2.82 12.22 -5.07
N GLU A 36 -3.05 10.93 -4.83
CA GLU A 36 -3.82 10.39 -3.73
C GLU A 36 -3.32 8.97 -3.41
N SER A 37 -3.26 8.62 -2.13
CA SER A 37 -2.90 7.27 -1.69
C SER A 37 -3.98 6.27 -2.08
N GLY A 38 -3.57 5.14 -2.67
CA GLY A 38 -4.49 4.17 -3.25
C GLY A 38 -5.06 4.58 -4.62
N MET A 39 -4.66 5.73 -5.18
CA MET A 39 -5.06 6.16 -6.52
C MET A 39 -4.21 5.46 -7.59
N TYR A 40 -4.87 4.97 -8.65
CA TYR A 40 -4.29 4.31 -9.83
C TYR A 40 -3.38 3.09 -9.56
N GLY A 41 -3.69 2.00 -10.26
CA GLY A 41 -2.98 0.73 -10.16
C GLY A 41 -3.53 -0.12 -9.02
N GLU A 42 -4.35 -1.11 -9.36
CA GLU A 42 -4.66 -2.20 -8.45
C GLU A 42 -3.46 -3.13 -8.37
N GLU A 43 -3.17 -3.58 -7.15
CA GLU A 43 -2.17 -4.60 -6.87
C GLU A 43 -2.89 -5.81 -6.25
N PRO A 44 -2.23 -6.97 -6.14
CA PRO A 44 -2.85 -8.14 -5.54
C PRO A 44 -3.35 -7.86 -4.13
N GLY A 45 -4.64 -8.08 -3.92
CA GLY A 45 -5.34 -7.98 -2.64
C GLY A 45 -5.71 -9.35 -2.07
N ILE A 46 -5.16 -10.44 -2.59
CA ILE A 46 -5.43 -11.80 -2.11
C ILE A 46 -4.98 -11.95 -0.65
N ILE A 47 -5.87 -12.43 0.21
CA ILE A 47 -5.62 -12.63 1.64
C ILE A 47 -6.00 -14.05 2.06
N LYS A 48 -5.29 -14.58 3.06
CA LYS A 48 -5.67 -15.86 3.68
C LYS A 48 -6.84 -15.69 4.66
N ASN A 49 -6.75 -14.68 5.51
CA ASN A 49 -7.74 -14.37 6.54
C ASN A 49 -7.84 -12.85 6.71
N TRP A 50 -9.01 -12.38 7.13
CA TRP A 50 -9.23 -10.99 7.54
C TRP A 50 -9.37 -10.91 9.07
N PRO A 51 -8.85 -9.87 9.76
CA PRO A 51 -8.07 -8.76 9.22
C PRO A 51 -6.59 -9.08 9.02
N ILE A 52 -5.95 -8.38 8.08
CA ILE A 52 -4.49 -8.51 7.82
C ILE A 52 -3.65 -7.48 8.59
N THR A 53 -4.29 -6.51 9.23
CA THR A 53 -3.68 -5.49 10.10
C THR A 53 -4.53 -5.34 11.37
N PRO A 54 -4.03 -4.71 12.44
CA PRO A 54 -4.90 -4.24 13.52
C PRO A 54 -6.08 -3.43 12.96
N ILE A 55 -7.31 -3.81 13.34
CA ILE A 55 -8.52 -3.24 12.75
C ILE A 55 -8.64 -1.73 12.99
N ALA A 56 -8.03 -1.23 14.08
CA ALA A 56 -7.98 0.19 14.41
C ALA A 56 -7.20 1.03 13.39
N TRP A 57 -6.31 0.41 12.60
CA TRP A 57 -5.61 1.09 11.51
C TRP A 57 -6.51 1.27 10.28
N CYS A 58 -7.58 0.48 10.17
CA CYS A 58 -8.45 0.48 9.00
C CYS A 58 -9.59 1.49 9.16
N GLY A 59 -9.71 2.39 8.18
CA GLY A 59 -10.84 3.28 8.04
C GLY A 59 -12.07 2.58 7.45
N LYS A 60 -13.13 3.37 7.21
CA LYS A 60 -14.34 2.85 6.56
C LYS A 60 -14.05 2.54 5.08
N MET A 61 -14.35 1.30 4.67
CA MET A 61 -14.39 0.86 3.27
C MET A 61 -15.81 0.58 2.77
N TYR A 62 -16.84 0.96 3.54
CA TYR A 62 -18.26 0.79 3.22
C TYR A 62 -18.59 -0.63 2.74
N SER A 63 -19.26 -0.77 1.59
CA SER A 63 -19.62 -2.06 0.98
C SER A 63 -18.41 -2.91 0.58
N GLN A 64 -17.21 -2.34 0.52
CA GLN A 64 -15.96 -3.03 0.22
C GLN A 64 -15.21 -3.49 1.48
N MET A 65 -15.78 -3.31 2.68
CA MET A 65 -15.17 -3.83 3.91
C MET A 65 -15.10 -5.36 3.83
N PRO A 66 -13.91 -5.97 3.93
CA PRO A 66 -13.78 -7.43 3.91
C PRO A 66 -14.45 -8.07 5.13
N THR A 67 -14.89 -9.31 4.96
CA THR A 67 -15.47 -10.12 6.03
C THR A 67 -14.59 -11.33 6.31
N GLN A 68 -14.93 -12.13 7.33
CA GLN A 68 -14.25 -13.41 7.59
C GLN A 68 -14.35 -14.41 6.42
N LYS A 69 -15.28 -14.21 5.49
CA LYS A 69 -15.42 -15.05 4.28
C LYS A 69 -14.64 -14.51 3.07
N SER A 70 -14.11 -13.30 3.16
CA SER A 70 -13.37 -12.67 2.06
C SER A 70 -11.99 -13.30 1.92
N SER A 71 -11.62 -13.66 0.70
CA SER A 71 -10.27 -14.13 0.34
C SER A 71 -9.51 -13.13 -0.53
N ALA A 72 -10.12 -11.97 -0.80
CA ALA A 72 -9.46 -10.80 -1.37
C ALA A 72 -10.00 -9.50 -0.77
N VAL A 73 -9.16 -8.47 -0.77
CA VAL A 73 -9.53 -7.08 -0.49
C VAL A 73 -9.32 -6.26 -1.75
N ARG A 74 -10.11 -5.19 -1.96
CA ARG A 74 -9.78 -4.23 -3.01
C ARG A 74 -8.57 -3.41 -2.55
N TYR A 75 -7.39 -3.69 -3.11
CA TYR A 75 -6.12 -3.14 -2.65
C TYR A 75 -6.13 -1.61 -2.57
N SER A 76 -6.57 -0.94 -3.63
CA SER A 76 -6.65 0.53 -3.67
C SER A 76 -7.46 1.12 -2.51
N TRP A 77 -8.61 0.52 -2.19
CA TRP A 77 -9.47 0.96 -1.10
C TRP A 77 -8.88 0.65 0.26
N PHE A 78 -8.21 -0.49 0.41
CA PHE A 78 -7.52 -0.84 1.64
C PHE A 78 -6.41 0.15 1.95
N VAL A 79 -5.56 0.46 0.96
CA VAL A 79 -4.50 1.46 1.07
C VAL A 79 -5.06 2.84 1.42
N LYS A 80 -6.11 3.28 0.73
CA LYS A 80 -6.79 4.55 1.02
C LYS A 80 -7.38 4.59 2.42
N SER A 81 -7.93 3.47 2.89
CA SER A 81 -8.45 3.33 4.26
C SER A 81 -7.35 3.54 5.31
N LEU A 82 -6.19 2.90 5.12
CA LEU A 82 -5.04 3.05 6.02
C LEU A 82 -4.50 4.48 5.98
N SER A 83 -4.31 5.08 4.80
CA SER A 83 -3.76 6.42 4.68
C SER A 83 -4.64 7.48 5.36
N ILE A 84 -5.97 7.37 5.25
CA ILE A 84 -6.91 8.27 5.92
C ILE A 84 -6.79 8.15 7.45
N MET A 85 -6.72 6.92 7.98
CA MET A 85 -6.59 6.72 9.41
C MET A 85 -5.24 7.18 9.94
N LEU A 86 -4.17 7.03 9.16
CA LEU A 86 -2.85 7.54 9.52
C LEU A 86 -2.81 9.07 9.53
N ALA A 87 -3.46 9.72 8.55
CA ALA A 87 -3.59 11.19 8.54
C ALA A 87 -4.33 11.74 9.76
N LYS A 88 -5.30 10.99 10.31
CA LYS A 88 -5.99 11.34 11.56
C LYS A 88 -5.12 11.21 12.82
N ARG A 89 -3.93 10.62 12.70
CA ARG A 89 -2.91 10.54 13.75
C ARG A 89 -1.80 11.56 13.50
N ASP A 90 -2.17 12.73 12.98
CA ASP A 90 -1.29 13.89 12.74
C ASP A 90 -0.08 13.63 11.82
N THR A 91 -0.14 12.57 11.00
CA THR A 91 0.89 12.31 9.98
C THR A 91 0.77 13.30 8.84
N THR A 92 1.88 13.94 8.46
CA THR A 92 1.93 14.87 7.33
C THR A 92 2.17 14.12 6.02
N PHE A 93 1.31 14.34 5.02
CA PHE A 93 1.43 13.74 3.69
C PHE A 93 1.95 14.77 2.67
N HIS A 94 3.08 14.47 2.06
CA HIS A 94 3.61 15.17 0.90
C HIS A 94 3.22 14.41 -0.37
N LEU A 95 1.98 14.62 -0.82
CA LEU A 95 1.47 14.05 -2.07
C LEU A 95 2.04 14.79 -3.29
N LYS A 96 1.96 14.18 -4.48
CA LYS A 96 2.55 14.68 -5.73
C LYS A 96 4.00 15.14 -5.56
N SER A 97 4.75 14.50 -4.67
CA SER A 97 6.10 14.91 -4.28
C SER A 97 7.06 13.77 -4.47
N ARG A 98 7.90 13.88 -5.50
CA ARG A 98 8.92 12.89 -5.84
C ARG A 98 10.19 13.17 -5.07
N VAL A 99 10.65 12.19 -4.29
CA VAL A 99 11.97 12.24 -3.66
C VAL A 99 13.05 12.02 -4.73
N THR A 100 13.85 13.05 -4.97
CA THR A 100 14.90 13.06 -5.99
C THR A 100 16.26 12.64 -5.43
N LYS A 101 16.50 12.86 -4.12
CA LYS A 101 17.75 12.46 -3.45
C LYS A 101 17.55 12.26 -1.95
N ILE A 102 18.07 11.15 -1.45
CA ILE A 102 18.20 10.87 0.00
C ILE A 102 19.66 11.13 0.38
N GLY A 103 19.89 12.05 1.30
CA GLY A 103 21.17 12.21 2.00
C GLY A 103 21.11 11.56 3.38
N GLU A 104 22.19 11.66 4.15
CA GLU A 104 22.30 11.03 5.48
C GLU A 104 21.11 11.34 6.42
N ASN A 105 20.69 12.61 6.47
CA ASN A 105 19.57 13.07 7.29
C ASN A 105 18.66 14.06 6.56
N ASN A 106 18.71 14.08 5.22
CA ASN A 106 17.91 15.01 4.41
C ASN A 106 17.20 14.31 3.26
N VAL A 107 15.94 14.68 3.04
CA VAL A 107 15.17 14.31 1.84
C VAL A 107 15.08 15.53 0.94
N HIS A 108 15.52 15.38 -0.31
CA HIS A 108 15.27 16.35 -1.39
C HIS A 108 14.09 15.86 -2.21
N PHE A 109 13.13 16.72 -2.46
CA PHE A 109 11.92 16.38 -3.19
C PHE A 109 11.52 17.48 -4.17
N SER A 110 10.82 17.08 -5.22
CA SER A 110 10.27 17.97 -6.24
C SER A 110 8.89 17.50 -6.64
N GLY A 111 7.96 18.43 -6.85
CA GLY A 111 6.55 18.12 -6.99
C GLY A 111 5.67 19.35 -7.15
N ALA A 112 4.37 19.09 -7.18
CA ALA A 112 3.33 20.12 -7.22
C ALA A 112 2.58 20.25 -5.88
N GLY A 113 3.14 19.69 -4.80
CA GLY A 113 2.65 19.89 -3.44
C GLY A 113 2.99 21.28 -2.91
N VAL A 114 2.58 21.58 -1.68
CA VAL A 114 2.65 22.93 -1.06
C VAL A 114 4.04 23.58 -1.18
N SER A 115 5.13 22.81 -1.10
CA SER A 115 6.49 23.35 -1.16
C SER A 115 7.14 23.31 -2.54
N GLY A 116 6.49 22.78 -3.59
CA GLY A 116 7.04 22.71 -4.95
C GLY A 116 8.32 21.87 -5.03
N THR A 117 9.47 22.44 -4.71
CA THR A 117 10.75 21.73 -4.54
C THR A 117 11.37 22.13 -3.22
N GLY A 118 11.89 21.16 -2.47
CA GLY A 118 12.38 21.41 -1.12
C GLY A 118 13.41 20.43 -0.61
N LYS A 119 13.95 20.77 0.55
CA LYS A 119 14.87 19.95 1.33
C LYS A 119 14.41 19.97 2.79
N MET A 120 14.21 18.79 3.37
CA MET A 120 13.80 18.65 4.77
C MET A 120 14.75 17.71 5.52
N LYS A 121 15.04 18.07 6.78
CA LYS A 121 15.82 17.25 7.71
C LYS A 121 14.94 16.27 8.47
N PHE A 122 15.45 15.06 8.68
CA PHE A 122 14.80 14.00 9.44
C PHE A 122 15.81 13.30 10.34
N ALA A 123 15.36 12.83 11.49
CA ALA A 123 16.18 12.02 12.38
C ALA A 123 16.41 10.61 11.82
N LYS A 124 15.37 10.02 11.20
CA LYS A 124 15.45 8.76 10.45
C LYS A 124 14.69 8.88 9.13
N ILE A 125 15.18 8.20 8.10
CA ILE A 125 14.57 8.14 6.77
C ILE A 125 14.37 6.67 6.42
N ILE A 126 13.13 6.29 6.14
CA ILE A 126 12.73 4.95 5.73
C ILE A 126 12.34 5.01 4.26
N ASP A 127 13.04 4.29 3.39
CA ASP A 127 12.72 4.20 1.97
C ASP A 127 12.09 2.84 1.66
N LEU A 128 10.76 2.85 1.48
CA LEU A 128 9.94 1.68 1.15
C LEU A 128 9.46 1.73 -0.30
N ARG A 129 10.14 2.48 -1.17
CA ARG A 129 9.85 2.40 -2.61
C ARG A 129 10.20 0.99 -3.10
N ASN A 130 9.21 0.30 -3.65
CA ASN A 130 9.40 -1.02 -4.23
C ASN A 130 10.52 -0.99 -5.27
N LYS A 131 11.47 -1.91 -5.13
CA LYS A 131 12.34 -2.28 -6.26
C LYS A 131 11.46 -2.92 -7.31
N LYS A 132 11.70 -2.60 -8.58
CA LYS A 132 10.96 -3.23 -9.68
C LYS A 132 11.29 -4.71 -9.70
N ASP A 133 10.35 -5.54 -9.29
CA ASP A 133 10.37 -6.97 -9.59
C ASP A 133 10.16 -7.17 -11.09
N GLU A 134 10.79 -8.19 -11.67
CA GLU A 134 10.78 -8.40 -13.12
C GLU A 134 9.58 -9.23 -13.60
N LYS A 135 8.98 -10.05 -12.73
CA LYS A 135 7.86 -10.92 -13.11
C LYS A 135 6.57 -10.12 -13.26
N LYS A 136 6.05 -10.05 -14.49
CA LYS A 136 4.75 -9.48 -14.82
C LYS A 136 3.63 -10.49 -14.55
N TRP A 137 2.54 -9.99 -13.99
CA TRP A 137 1.27 -10.68 -13.81
C TRP A 137 0.16 -9.89 -14.49
N PHE A 138 -0.76 -10.62 -15.12
CA PHE A 138 -1.95 -10.11 -15.76
C PHE A 138 -3.12 -10.34 -14.82
N GLY A 139 -3.78 -9.25 -14.41
CA GLY A 139 -4.87 -9.29 -13.47
C GLY A 139 -6.21 -8.93 -14.09
N ALA A 140 -7.28 -9.47 -13.54
CA ALA A 140 -8.63 -9.06 -13.92
C ALA A 140 -9.60 -9.11 -12.74
N ILE A 141 -10.65 -8.29 -12.82
CA ILE A 141 -11.82 -8.36 -11.94
C ILE A 141 -12.98 -8.97 -12.71
N SER A 142 -13.58 -10.02 -12.15
CA SER A 142 -14.65 -10.81 -12.75
C SER A 142 -15.81 -11.00 -11.77
N ASN A 143 -16.95 -11.48 -12.26
CA ASN A 143 -18.03 -12.03 -11.44
C ASN A 143 -17.89 -13.56 -11.25
N GLU A 144 -16.95 -14.18 -11.96
CA GLU A 144 -16.77 -15.64 -12.02
C GLU A 144 -15.31 -16.00 -11.72
N ILE A 145 -15.12 -17.19 -11.15
CA ILE A 145 -13.79 -17.78 -10.93
C ILE A 145 -13.29 -18.36 -12.24
N ILE A 146 -12.02 -18.13 -12.56
CA ILE A 146 -11.32 -18.82 -13.64
C ILE A 146 -10.49 -19.95 -13.02
N GLU A 147 -10.90 -21.18 -13.28
CA GLU A 147 -10.22 -22.39 -12.80
C GLU A 147 -8.75 -22.43 -13.24
N GLY A 148 -7.87 -22.81 -12.32
CA GLY A 148 -6.43 -22.92 -12.57
C GLY A 148 -5.63 -21.61 -12.51
N GLU A 149 -6.28 -20.47 -12.28
CA GLU A 149 -5.62 -19.18 -12.03
C GLU A 149 -5.58 -18.84 -10.53
N ILE A 150 -4.75 -17.86 -10.16
CA ILE A 150 -4.74 -17.35 -8.79
C ILE A 150 -5.94 -16.44 -8.62
N HIS A 151 -6.80 -16.69 -7.62
CA HIS A 151 -7.98 -15.85 -7.42
C HIS A 151 -8.34 -15.64 -5.94
N GLY A 152 -9.20 -14.65 -5.69
CA GLY A 152 -9.79 -14.40 -4.38
C GLY A 152 -11.08 -13.57 -4.51
N THR A 153 -12.00 -13.79 -3.58
CA THR A 153 -13.34 -13.19 -3.60
C THR A 153 -13.41 -12.02 -2.63
N ARG A 154 -13.82 -10.86 -3.15
CA ARG A 154 -14.03 -9.63 -2.41
C ARG A 154 -15.39 -9.64 -1.71
N SER A 155 -15.62 -8.71 -0.79
CA SER A 155 -16.89 -8.64 -0.04
C SER A 155 -18.11 -8.27 -0.88
N ASP A 156 -17.92 -7.70 -2.06
CA ASP A 156 -18.98 -7.45 -3.05
C ASP A 156 -19.21 -8.64 -3.99
N ASN A 157 -18.62 -9.80 -3.68
CA ASN A 157 -18.61 -11.03 -4.48
C ASN A 157 -17.89 -10.94 -5.83
N THR A 158 -17.24 -9.81 -6.16
CA THR A 158 -16.34 -9.79 -7.31
C THR A 158 -15.10 -10.61 -7.03
N VAL A 159 -14.54 -11.21 -8.07
CA VAL A 159 -13.38 -12.09 -8.02
C VAL A 159 -12.19 -11.35 -8.62
N GLU A 160 -11.14 -11.22 -7.83
CA GLU A 160 -9.82 -10.81 -8.29
C GLU A 160 -9.07 -12.02 -8.81
N ILE A 161 -8.46 -11.91 -9.99
CA ILE A 161 -7.77 -12.99 -10.69
C ILE A 161 -6.39 -12.51 -11.12
N TRP A 162 -5.38 -13.39 -11.07
CA TRP A 162 -4.02 -13.16 -11.55
C TRP A 162 -3.47 -14.37 -12.31
N SER A 163 -2.86 -14.10 -13.46
CA SER A 163 -2.18 -15.07 -14.31
C SER A 163 -0.77 -14.62 -14.67
N ASP A 164 0.16 -15.57 -14.74
CA ASP A 164 1.49 -15.39 -15.32
C ASP A 164 1.60 -15.99 -16.73
N LYS A 165 0.51 -16.55 -17.27
CA LYS A 165 0.49 -17.24 -18.57
C LYS A 165 0.23 -16.30 -19.75
N GLY A 166 -0.25 -15.08 -19.50
CA GLY A 166 -0.59 -14.10 -20.53
C GLY A 166 -1.80 -13.26 -20.15
N GLU A 167 -2.23 -12.40 -21.08
CA GLU A 167 -3.46 -11.64 -20.94
C GLU A 167 -4.66 -12.59 -20.82
N LEU A 168 -5.61 -12.23 -19.96
CA LEU A 168 -6.83 -13.00 -19.76
C LEU A 168 -7.83 -12.63 -20.87
N GLU A 169 -8.36 -13.63 -21.55
CA GLU A 169 -9.43 -13.45 -22.54
C GLU A 169 -10.80 -13.50 -21.86
N GLY A 170 -11.69 -12.56 -22.19
CA GLY A 170 -13.03 -12.50 -21.64
C GLY A 170 -13.55 -11.09 -21.37
N ASN A 171 -14.80 -11.01 -20.91
CA ASN A 171 -15.45 -9.76 -20.52
C ASN A 171 -15.23 -9.51 -19.02
N PHE A 172 -14.18 -8.76 -18.70
CA PHE A 172 -13.83 -8.42 -17.33
C PHE A 172 -14.32 -7.03 -16.94
N ILE A 173 -14.66 -6.85 -15.66
CA ILE A 173 -15.02 -5.55 -15.07
C ILE A 173 -13.83 -4.59 -15.14
N GLN A 174 -12.62 -5.13 -14.95
CA GLN A 174 -11.39 -4.36 -14.98
C GLN A 174 -10.21 -5.26 -15.36
N ILE A 175 -9.30 -4.75 -16.20
CA ILE A 175 -7.99 -5.37 -16.48
C ILE A 175 -6.90 -4.62 -15.70
N MET A 176 -5.93 -5.36 -15.20
CA MET A 176 -4.87 -4.89 -14.31
C MET A 176 -3.54 -5.52 -14.73
N ASN A 177 -2.44 -4.87 -14.36
CA ASN A 177 -1.10 -5.44 -14.49
C ASN A 177 -0.35 -5.19 -13.20
N TRP A 178 0.41 -6.18 -12.75
CA TRP A 178 1.24 -6.06 -11.57
C TRP A 178 2.60 -6.69 -11.80
N TYR A 179 3.62 -6.18 -11.12
CA TYR A 179 4.98 -6.69 -11.17
C TYR A 179 5.37 -7.14 -9.78
N GLY A 180 5.71 -8.41 -9.62
CA GLY A 180 6.00 -8.97 -8.31
C GLY A 180 6.11 -10.49 -8.30
N LYS A 181 6.44 -11.03 -7.12
CA LYS A 181 6.75 -12.45 -6.96
C LYS A 181 5.53 -13.35 -6.99
N ASN A 182 4.59 -13.14 -6.07
CA ASN A 182 3.43 -14.01 -5.89
C ASN A 182 2.18 -13.22 -5.44
N PRO A 183 1.13 -13.13 -6.27
CA PRO A 183 -0.10 -12.44 -5.91
C PRO A 183 -0.78 -12.97 -4.64
N LYS A 184 -0.62 -14.26 -4.29
CA LYS A 184 -1.26 -14.88 -3.11
C LYS A 184 -0.74 -14.36 -1.77
N SER A 185 0.48 -13.82 -1.75
CA SER A 185 1.13 -13.38 -0.51
C SER A 185 1.56 -11.91 -0.55
N ALA A 186 1.43 -11.24 -1.70
CA ALA A 186 1.98 -9.90 -1.93
C ALA A 186 1.55 -8.88 -0.86
N ILE A 187 0.25 -8.80 -0.58
CA ILE A 187 -0.26 -7.84 0.40
C ILE A 187 0.16 -8.19 1.82
N SER A 188 0.11 -9.46 2.21
CA SER A 188 0.49 -9.90 3.56
C SER A 188 1.98 -9.73 3.85
N GLU A 189 2.84 -10.03 2.88
CA GLU A 189 4.30 -9.84 3.00
C GLU A 189 4.64 -8.36 3.17
N ARG A 190 3.95 -7.48 2.44
CA ARG A 190 4.18 -6.03 2.51
C ARG A 190 3.62 -5.40 3.79
N VAL A 191 2.47 -5.86 4.27
CA VAL A 191 1.98 -5.48 5.60
C VAL A 191 3.03 -5.82 6.66
N GLN A 192 3.53 -7.05 6.64
CA GLN A 192 4.54 -7.52 7.60
C GLN A 192 5.84 -6.73 7.49
N LEU A 193 6.33 -6.48 6.26
CA LEU A 193 7.49 -5.63 6.00
C LEU A 193 7.35 -4.24 6.65
N GLY A 194 6.18 -3.61 6.52
CA GLY A 194 5.92 -2.30 7.12
C GLY A 194 6.03 -2.32 8.65
N ILE A 195 5.44 -3.35 9.28
CA ILE A 195 5.46 -3.54 10.74
C ILE A 195 6.88 -3.77 11.23
N GLU A 196 7.60 -4.71 10.63
CA GLU A 196 8.99 -5.04 11.02
C GLU A 196 9.92 -3.85 10.83
N THR A 197 9.76 -3.10 9.74
CA THR A 197 10.56 -1.91 9.48
C THR A 197 10.37 -0.85 10.57
N ALA A 198 9.14 -0.66 11.05
CA ALA A 198 8.85 0.27 12.14
C ALA A 198 9.51 -0.18 13.44
N GLU A 199 9.42 -1.46 13.78
CA GLU A 199 10.00 -2.03 15.00
C GLU A 199 11.52 -1.91 15.01
N LEU A 200 12.18 -2.21 13.88
CA LEU A 200 13.63 -2.03 13.71
C LEU A 200 14.08 -0.57 13.73
N THR A 201 13.17 0.37 13.44
CA THR A 201 13.48 1.81 13.42
C THR A 201 13.45 2.43 14.81
N ILE A 202 12.72 1.89 15.79
CA ILE A 202 12.62 2.49 17.14
C ILE A 202 13.64 1.89 18.12
N ILE A 203 14.30 0.80 17.73
CA ILE A 203 15.48 0.26 18.43
C ILE A 203 16.69 1.21 18.27
#